data_AF-A0A2P5WCX0-F1
#
_entry.id   AF-A0A2P5WCX0-F1
#
_cell.length_a   1.000
_cell.length_b   1.000
_cell.length_c   1.000
_cell.angle_alpha   90.00
_cell.angle_beta   90.00
_cell.angle_gamma   90.00
#
_symmetry.space_group_name_H-M   'P 1'
#
loop_
_entity.id
_entity.type
_entity.pdbx_description
1 polymer ?
#
loop_
_entity_poly.entity_id
_entity_poly.type
_entity_poly.pdbx_seq_one_letter_code
_entity_poly.pdbx_strand_id
1 'polypeptide(L)'
;MITGLVCITPAAGVVQGWAAILMGMMSGSIPWYTMIVLHKKVWFLKQVDDTMAVFHTHAVAGSLGGILTGVFAVPKFNRLFYMVTDWQHYIGLFYGFHDGRTTAGFRQLGVQLLGILFVVFVHATMTSIICLLISLVVPLRLSEEELQTGDDAIHGEEAYALWGDGEKYESKHNSV
;
A
#
# COMPACT_ATOMS: atom_id res chain seq x y z
N MET A 1 -10.98 3.06 -4.12
CA MET A 1 -10.73 4.52 -4.02
C MET A 1 -9.33 4.83 -3.52
N ILE A 2 -8.95 4.43 -2.29
CA ILE A 2 -7.63 4.71 -1.70
C ILE A 2 -6.48 4.27 -2.60
N THR A 3 -6.51 3.04 -3.12
CA THR A 3 -5.46 2.53 -4.01
C THR A 3 -5.24 3.40 -5.24
N GLY A 4 -6.31 3.94 -5.84
CA GLY A 4 -6.21 4.88 -6.97
C GLY A 4 -5.52 6.19 -6.60
N LEU A 5 -5.78 6.74 -5.41
CA LEU A 5 -5.07 7.91 -4.88
C LEU A 5 -3.59 7.61 -4.64
N VAL A 6 -3.29 6.45 -4.07
CA VAL A 6 -1.89 6.00 -3.88
C VAL A 6 -1.18 5.85 -5.23
N CYS A 7 -1.79 5.17 -6.19
CA CYS A 7 -1.22 4.93 -7.52
C CYS A 7 -0.98 6.22 -8.30
N ILE A 8 -1.88 7.20 -8.22
CA ILE A 8 -1.71 8.47 -8.94
C ILE A 8 -0.72 9.43 -8.26
N THR A 9 -0.41 9.24 -6.98
CA THR A 9 0.49 10.13 -6.21
C THR A 9 1.82 10.44 -6.93
N PRO A 10 2.60 9.45 -7.42
CA PRO A 10 3.85 9.74 -8.16
C PRO A 10 3.63 10.34 -9.56
N ALA A 11 2.41 10.30 -10.09
CA ALA A 11 2.05 10.66 -11.46
C ALA A 11 1.25 11.96 -11.59
N ALA A 12 0.67 12.48 -10.49
CA ALA A 12 -0.43 13.44 -10.52
C ALA A 12 -0.15 14.72 -11.34
N GLY A 13 1.11 15.18 -11.35
CA GLY A 13 1.53 16.36 -12.11
C GLY A 13 2.14 16.09 -13.49
N VAL A 14 2.30 14.82 -13.87
CA VAL A 14 3.18 14.43 -14.98
C VAL A 14 2.53 13.52 -16.04
N VAL A 15 1.31 13.03 -15.82
CA VAL A 15 0.58 12.17 -16.79
C VAL A 15 -0.66 12.87 -17.38
N GLN A 16 -1.16 12.34 -18.50
CA GLN A 16 -2.44 12.79 -19.09
C GLN A 16 -3.65 12.25 -18.32
N GLY A 17 -4.79 12.93 -18.44
CA GLY A 17 -6.05 12.50 -17.80
C GLY A 17 -6.51 11.09 -18.22
N TRP A 18 -6.35 10.71 -19.49
CA TRP A 18 -6.68 9.35 -19.95
C TRP A 18 -5.79 8.29 -19.29
N ALA A 19 -4.50 8.61 -19.07
CA ALA A 19 -3.56 7.71 -18.40
C ALA A 19 -3.91 7.59 -16.92
N ALA A 20 -4.35 8.68 -16.28
CA ALA A 20 -4.83 8.65 -14.90
C ALA A 20 -6.05 7.73 -14.72
N ILE A 21 -6.98 7.72 -15.67
CA ILE A 21 -8.13 6.78 -15.68
C ILE A 21 -7.63 5.34 -15.73
N LEU A 22 -6.68 5.03 -16.63
CA LEU A 22 -6.10 3.69 -16.74
C LEU A 22 -5.36 3.27 -15.45
N MET A 23 -4.55 4.17 -14.88
CA MET A 23 -3.86 3.94 -13.61
C MET A 23 -4.84 3.66 -12.47
N GLY A 24 -5.98 4.37 -12.42
CA GLY A 24 -7.05 4.13 -11.46
C GLY A 24 -7.69 2.75 -11.61
N MET A 25 -8.01 2.34 -12.84
CA MET A 25 -8.55 1.00 -13.12
C MET A 25 -7.57 -0.10 -12.70
N MET A 26 -6.31 0.00 -13.12
CA MET A 26 -5.27 -0.98 -12.77
C MET A 26 -5.06 -1.04 -11.26
N SER A 27 -5.09 0.11 -10.58
CA SER A 27 -4.93 0.17 -9.13
C SER A 27 -6.16 -0.31 -8.34
N GLY A 28 -7.33 -0.41 -8.96
CA GLY A 28 -8.48 -1.10 -8.36
C GLY A 28 -8.28 -2.61 -8.40
N SER A 29 -7.83 -3.13 -9.55
CA SER A 29 -7.75 -4.57 -9.80
C SER A 29 -6.51 -5.26 -9.24
N ILE A 30 -5.33 -4.65 -9.39
CA ILE A 30 -4.05 -5.31 -9.04
C ILE A 30 -3.89 -5.47 -7.53
N PRO A 31 -3.98 -4.41 -6.68
CA PRO A 31 -3.99 -4.55 -5.22
C PRO A 31 -5.07 -5.50 -4.69
N TRP A 32 -6.26 -5.49 -5.30
CA TRP A 32 -7.32 -6.41 -4.92
C TRP A 32 -6.92 -7.87 -5.20
N TYR A 33 -6.34 -8.13 -6.37
CA TYR A 33 -5.85 -9.45 -6.73
C TYR A 33 -4.72 -9.91 -5.80
N THR A 34 -3.77 -9.03 -5.47
CA THR A 34 -2.68 -9.38 -4.56
C THR A 34 -3.20 -9.71 -3.16
N MET A 35 -4.19 -8.94 -2.67
CA MET A 35 -4.79 -9.12 -1.35
C MET A 35 -5.65 -10.39 -1.25
N ILE A 36 -6.52 -10.66 -2.23
CA ILE A 36 -7.51 -11.75 -2.13
C ILE A 36 -6.96 -13.08 -2.65
N VAL A 37 -6.20 -13.05 -3.74
CA VAL A 37 -5.77 -14.27 -4.45
C VAL A 37 -4.32 -14.60 -4.14
N LEU A 38 -3.40 -13.64 -4.34
CA LEU A 38 -1.96 -13.91 -4.24
C LEU A 38 -1.53 -14.15 -2.78
N HIS A 39 -2.09 -13.39 -1.84
CA HIS A 39 -1.84 -13.54 -0.41
C HIS A 39 -2.12 -14.97 0.09
N LYS A 40 -3.17 -15.64 -0.44
CA LYS A 40 -3.51 -17.02 -0.08
C LYS A 40 -2.65 -18.08 -0.79
N LYS A 41 -1.91 -17.72 -1.83
CA LYS A 41 -1.09 -18.65 -2.63
C LYS A 41 0.39 -18.59 -2.29
N VAL A 42 0.91 -17.40 -1.99
CA VAL A 42 2.34 -17.17 -1.75
C VAL A 42 2.63 -17.34 -0.26
N TRP A 43 3.51 -18.28 0.09
CA TRP A 43 3.90 -18.56 1.48
C TRP A 43 4.38 -17.30 2.22
N PHE A 44 5.26 -16.50 1.61
CA PHE A 44 5.77 -15.29 2.22
C PHE A 44 4.66 -14.29 2.57
N LEU A 45 3.69 -14.10 1.67
CA LEU A 45 2.58 -13.18 1.92
C LEU A 45 1.67 -13.67 3.05
N LYS A 46 1.55 -14.98 3.27
CA LYS A 46 0.79 -15.52 4.43
C LYS A 46 1.41 -15.22 5.78
N GLN A 47 2.72 -14.96 5.82
CA GLN A 47 3.41 -14.59 7.06
C GLN A 47 3.22 -13.10 7.38
N VAL A 48 2.70 -12.30 6.44
CA VAL A 48 2.44 -10.88 6.64
C VAL A 48 1.06 -10.74 7.28
N ASP A 49 1.06 -10.57 8.61
CA ASP A 49 -0.13 -10.27 9.40
C ASP A 49 -0.44 -8.76 9.33
N ASP A 50 -1.16 -8.36 8.27
CA ASP A 50 -1.50 -6.97 7.94
C ASP A 50 -3.01 -6.77 8.01
N THR A 51 -3.48 -6.44 9.21
CA THR A 51 -4.91 -6.30 9.57
C THR A 51 -5.65 -5.27 8.72
N MET A 52 -4.96 -4.19 8.34
CA MET A 52 -5.53 -3.08 7.57
C MET A 52 -5.23 -3.17 6.06
N ALA A 53 -4.60 -4.27 5.61
CA ALA A 53 -4.15 -4.48 4.24
C ALA A 53 -3.30 -3.32 3.66
N VAL A 54 -2.52 -2.64 4.51
CA VAL A 54 -1.67 -1.49 4.16
C VAL A 54 -0.62 -1.88 3.12
N PHE A 55 -0.03 -3.06 3.22
CA PHE A 55 0.95 -3.56 2.27
C PHE A 55 0.40 -3.59 0.84
N HIS A 56 -0.79 -4.18 0.64
CA HIS A 56 -1.40 -4.27 -0.69
C HIS A 56 -1.91 -2.91 -1.17
N THR A 57 -2.56 -2.16 -0.28
CA THR A 57 -3.20 -0.90 -0.65
C THR A 57 -2.22 0.25 -0.85
N HIS A 58 -1.04 0.19 -0.22
CA HIS A 58 -0.01 1.23 -0.28
C HIS A 58 1.26 0.78 -0.99
N ALA A 59 1.92 -0.30 -0.55
CA ALA A 59 3.21 -0.71 -1.13
C ALA A 59 3.04 -1.24 -2.56
N VAL A 60 2.06 -2.13 -2.80
CA VAL A 60 1.79 -2.65 -4.15
C VAL A 60 1.21 -1.56 -5.05
N ALA A 61 0.19 -0.82 -4.58
CA ALA A 61 -0.43 0.25 -5.37
C ALA A 61 0.55 1.41 -5.67
N GLY A 62 1.40 1.78 -4.72
CA GLY A 62 2.41 2.82 -4.89
C GLY A 62 3.52 2.41 -5.83
N SER A 63 3.98 1.15 -5.74
CA SER A 63 4.94 0.59 -6.70
C SER A 63 4.37 0.55 -8.12
N LEU A 64 3.11 0.13 -8.26
CA LEU A 64 2.38 0.21 -9.52
C LEU A 64 2.34 1.65 -10.05
N GLY A 65 2.02 2.62 -9.19
CA GLY A 65 2.03 4.04 -9.52
C GLY A 65 3.38 4.53 -10.05
N GLY A 66 4.48 4.19 -9.37
CA GLY A 66 5.83 4.57 -9.80
C GLY A 66 6.21 3.96 -11.15
N ILE A 67 5.89 2.67 -11.35
CA ILE A 67 6.11 1.97 -12.63
C ILE A 67 5.32 2.65 -13.76
N LEU A 68 4.02 2.88 -13.55
CA LEU A 68 3.15 3.49 -14.56
C LEU A 68 3.52 4.96 -14.82
N THR A 69 4.05 5.68 -13.82
CA THR A 69 4.68 6.99 -14.02
C THR A 69 5.87 6.88 -14.96
N GLY A 70 6.73 5.87 -14.78
CA GLY A 70 7.84 5.57 -15.68
C GLY A 70 7.42 5.27 -17.12
N VAL A 71 6.18 4.80 -17.32
CA VAL A 71 5.60 4.52 -18.64
C VAL A 71 4.92 5.76 -19.24
N PHE A 72 4.07 6.45 -18.49
CA PHE A 72 3.14 7.47 -19.00
C PHE A 72 3.56 8.92 -18.77
N ALA A 73 4.72 9.19 -18.16
CA ALA A 73 5.13 10.56 -17.92
C ALA A 73 5.32 11.36 -19.22
N VAL A 74 4.65 12.51 -19.31
CA VAL A 74 4.63 13.39 -20.48
C VAL A 74 5.79 14.37 -20.39
N PRO A 75 6.67 14.48 -21.40
CA PRO A 75 7.82 15.40 -21.35
C PRO A 75 7.44 16.85 -21.05
N LYS A 76 6.35 17.34 -21.66
CA LYS A 76 5.85 18.70 -21.43
C LYS A 76 5.39 18.92 -19.99
N PHE A 77 4.73 17.93 -19.38
CA PHE A 77 4.23 18.04 -18.01
C PHE A 77 5.36 17.88 -16.99
N ASN A 78 6.29 16.94 -17.20
CA ASN A 78 7.51 16.86 -16.41
C ASN A 78 8.25 18.20 -16.38
N ARG A 79 8.39 18.85 -17.54
CA ARG A 79 9.03 20.15 -17.65
C ARG A 79 8.36 21.22 -16.80
N LEU A 80 7.03 21.28 -16.87
CA LEU A 80 6.23 22.26 -16.15
C LEU A 80 6.22 21.98 -14.63
N PHE A 81 6.05 20.72 -14.25
CA PHE A 81 5.95 20.29 -12.86
C PHE A 81 7.27 20.46 -12.10
N TYR A 82 8.40 20.09 -12.71
CA TYR A 82 9.72 20.22 -12.10
C TYR A 82 10.41 21.57 -12.39
N MET A 83 9.74 22.49 -13.08
CA MET A 83 10.26 23.84 -13.41
C MET A 83 11.63 23.83 -14.13
N VAL A 84 11.88 22.84 -14.99
CA VAL A 84 13.14 22.71 -15.72
C VAL A 84 12.96 23.26 -17.14
N THR A 85 13.59 24.36 -17.53
CA THR A 85 13.32 25.00 -18.84
C THR A 85 13.90 24.26 -20.05
N ASP A 86 15.06 23.60 -19.88
CA ASP A 86 15.92 23.27 -21.03
C ASP A 86 16.01 21.79 -21.37
N TRP A 87 15.35 20.90 -20.63
CA TRP A 87 15.64 19.46 -20.70
C TRP A 87 14.44 18.57 -21.00
N GLN A 88 14.54 17.76 -22.05
CA GLN A 88 13.59 16.69 -22.40
C GLN A 88 13.98 15.32 -21.86
N HIS A 89 14.72 15.29 -20.75
CA HIS A 89 15.31 14.05 -20.22
C HIS A 89 14.29 13.13 -19.56
N TYR A 90 13.26 13.72 -18.96
CA TYR A 90 12.19 12.99 -18.28
C TYR A 90 11.08 12.69 -19.29
N ILE A 91 11.13 11.51 -19.88
CA ILE A 91 10.14 11.02 -20.83
C ILE A 91 9.70 9.63 -20.39
N GLY A 92 8.39 9.42 -20.25
CA GLY A 92 7.84 8.11 -20.00
C GLY A 92 8.05 7.19 -21.20
N LEU A 93 8.19 5.89 -20.96
CA LEU A 93 8.48 4.90 -21.99
C LEU A 93 7.50 4.95 -23.18
N PHE A 94 6.22 5.19 -22.94
CA PHE A 94 5.19 5.31 -23.99
C PHE A 94 5.52 6.43 -24.98
N TYR A 95 5.83 7.63 -24.46
CA TYR A 95 6.23 8.77 -25.29
C TYR A 95 7.64 8.59 -25.87
N GLY A 96 8.52 7.86 -25.18
CA GLY A 96 9.84 7.48 -25.67
C GLY A 96 9.77 6.65 -26.95
N PHE A 97 8.81 5.72 -27.06
CA PHE A 97 8.56 4.99 -28.29
C PHE A 97 8.01 5.88 -29.40
N HIS A 98 7.03 6.73 -29.08
CA HIS A 98 6.41 7.63 -30.04
C HIS A 98 7.39 8.64 -30.64
N ASP A 99 8.28 9.21 -29.83
CA ASP A 99 9.20 10.27 -30.23
C ASP A 99 10.59 9.75 -30.66
N GLY A 100 10.77 8.44 -30.79
CA GLY A 100 12.05 7.82 -31.20
C GLY A 100 13.16 7.87 -30.13
N ARG A 101 12.82 8.18 -28.87
CA ARG A 101 13.74 8.35 -27.73
C ARG A 101 13.58 7.24 -26.70
N THR A 102 13.56 6.00 -27.18
CA THR A 102 13.31 4.81 -26.37
C THR A 102 14.32 4.64 -25.23
N THR A 103 15.60 4.93 -25.47
CA THR A 103 16.65 4.89 -24.43
C THR A 103 16.33 5.78 -23.23
N ALA A 104 15.81 6.99 -23.47
CA ALA A 104 15.41 7.91 -22.41
C ALA A 104 14.16 7.39 -21.68
N GLY A 105 13.21 6.79 -22.41
CA GLY A 105 12.04 6.12 -21.82
C GLY A 105 12.41 4.96 -20.90
N PHE A 106 13.32 4.08 -21.35
CA PHE A 106 13.82 2.98 -20.52
C PHE A 106 14.61 3.47 -19.32
N ARG A 107 15.40 4.54 -19.48
CA ARG A 107 16.07 5.19 -18.35
C ARG A 107 15.06 5.68 -17.32
N GLN A 108 13.98 6.33 -17.74
CA GLN A 108 12.94 6.80 -16.82
C GLN A 108 12.28 5.65 -16.05
N LEU A 109 11.91 4.58 -16.74
CA LEU A 109 11.37 3.38 -16.10
C LEU A 109 12.38 2.75 -15.12
N GLY A 110 13.65 2.67 -15.50
CA GLY A 110 14.73 2.15 -14.66
C GLY A 110 14.95 2.98 -13.39
N VAL A 111 14.91 4.30 -13.49
CA VAL A 111 15.01 5.19 -12.32
C VAL A 111 13.82 5.02 -11.38
N GLN A 112 12.60 4.82 -11.90
CA GLN A 112 11.44 4.56 -11.05
C GLN A 112 11.56 3.22 -10.32
N LEU A 113 12.00 2.17 -11.01
CA LEU A 113 12.25 0.87 -10.39
C LEU A 113 13.34 0.95 -9.31
N LEU A 114 14.44 1.66 -9.59
CA LEU A 114 15.50 1.88 -8.62
C LEU A 114 14.99 2.65 -7.39
N GLY A 115 14.16 3.69 -7.59
CA GLY A 115 13.53 4.44 -6.52
C GLY A 115 12.63 3.56 -5.65
N ILE A 116 11.79 2.71 -6.26
CA ILE A 116 10.94 1.75 -5.54
C ILE A 116 11.80 0.80 -4.70
N LEU A 117 12.83 0.20 -5.29
CA LEU A 117 13.73 -0.72 -4.58
C LEU A 117 14.45 -0.03 -3.41
N PHE A 118 14.90 1.20 -3.61
CA PHE A 118 15.53 2.00 -2.57
C PHE A 118 14.57 2.26 -1.39
N VAL A 119 13.35 2.72 -1.68
CA VAL A 119 12.32 2.97 -0.66
C VAL A 119 11.97 1.68 0.10
N VAL A 120 11.75 0.57 -0.62
CA VAL A 120 11.47 -0.74 0.00
C VAL A 120 12.62 -1.16 0.92
N PHE A 121 13.87 -1.04 0.47
CA PHE A 121 15.04 -1.43 1.25
C PHE A 121 15.20 -0.58 2.51
N VAL A 122 15.09 0.74 2.38
CA VAL A 122 15.21 1.67 3.52
C VAL A 122 14.10 1.42 4.53
N HIS A 123 12.84 1.28 4.10
CA HIS A 123 11.73 1.03 5.01
C HIS A 123 11.82 -0.34 5.68
N ALA A 124 12.12 -1.41 4.93
CA ALA A 124 12.26 -2.73 5.51
C ALA A 124 13.39 -2.74 6.55
N THR A 125 14.54 -2.16 6.22
CA THR A 125 15.70 -2.16 7.13
C THR A 125 15.48 -1.27 8.34
N MET A 126 15.08 -0.01 8.14
CA MET A 126 14.95 0.96 9.23
C MET A 126 13.79 0.62 10.16
N THR A 127 12.61 0.27 9.61
CA THR A 127 11.47 -0.12 10.46
C THR A 127 11.79 -1.38 11.27
N SER A 128 12.45 -2.39 10.69
CA SER A 128 12.88 -3.56 11.44
C SER A 128 13.86 -3.21 12.56
N ILE A 129 14.85 -2.34 12.32
CA ILE A 129 15.78 -1.89 13.37
C ILE A 129 15.02 -1.19 14.50
N ILE A 130 14.13 -0.26 14.16
CA ILE A 130 13.34 0.50 15.15
C ILE A 130 12.49 -0.46 15.99
N CYS A 131 11.75 -1.37 15.35
CA CYS A 131 10.95 -2.37 16.06
C CYS A 131 11.82 -3.24 16.97
N LEU A 132 12.95 -3.75 16.47
CA LEU A 132 13.85 -4.58 17.28
C LEU A 132 14.40 -3.82 18.49
N LEU A 133 14.76 -2.55 18.35
CA LEU A 133 15.20 -1.73 19.49
C LEU A 133 14.08 -1.51 20.52
N ILE A 134 12.85 -1.25 20.08
CA ILE A 134 11.70 -1.11 20.98
C ILE A 134 11.41 -2.42 21.69
N SER A 135 11.58 -3.57 21.01
CA SER A 135 11.36 -4.90 21.57
C SER A 135 12.28 -5.23 22.75
N LEU A 136 13.39 -4.49 22.93
CA LEU A 136 14.27 -4.62 24.10
C LEU A 136 13.66 -4.04 25.38
N VAL A 137 12.66 -3.15 25.26
CA VAL A 137 12.05 -2.44 26.40
C VAL A 137 10.61 -2.89 26.61
N VAL A 138 9.84 -3.09 25.53
CA VAL A 138 8.41 -3.43 25.58
C VAL A 138 8.09 -4.50 24.54
N PRO A 139 7.29 -5.54 24.85
CA PRO A 139 6.84 -6.50 23.86
C PRO A 139 6.01 -5.80 22.77
N LEU A 140 6.33 -6.07 21.50
CA LEU A 140 5.63 -5.46 20.35
C LEU A 140 4.28 -6.13 20.05
N ARG A 141 4.03 -7.32 20.59
CA ARG A 141 2.82 -8.11 20.35
C ARG A 141 2.34 -8.66 21.69
N LEU A 142 1.02 -8.60 21.88
CA LEU A 142 0.35 -9.24 23.02
C LEU A 142 0.54 -10.76 22.99
N SER A 143 0.34 -11.40 24.14
CA SER A 143 0.34 -12.85 24.22
C SER A 143 -0.82 -13.46 23.42
N GLU A 144 -0.70 -14.73 23.03
CA GLU A 144 -1.74 -15.42 22.26
C GLU A 144 -3.07 -15.52 23.05
N GLU A 145 -2.99 -15.63 24.38
CA GLU A 145 -4.18 -15.66 25.25
C GLU A 145 -4.88 -14.30 25.27
N GLU A 146 -4.14 -13.20 25.44
CA GLU A 146 -4.71 -11.84 25.41
C GLU A 146 -5.27 -11.50 24.02
N LEU A 147 -4.64 -11.97 22.94
CA LEU A 147 -5.13 -11.78 21.57
C LEU A 147 -6.46 -12.51 21.32
N GLN A 148 -6.71 -13.64 21.99
CA GLN A 148 -7.99 -14.36 21.89
C GLN A 148 -9.13 -13.63 22.60
N THR A 149 -8.84 -13.01 23.74
CA THR A 149 -9.82 -12.18 24.47
C THR A 149 -10.08 -10.84 23.77
N GLY A 150 -9.05 -10.24 23.17
CA GLY A 150 -9.18 -8.99 22.43
C GLY A 150 -9.28 -7.75 23.33
N ASP A 151 -10.12 -6.78 22.95
CA ASP A 151 -10.19 -5.47 23.62
C ASP A 151 -10.54 -5.57 25.11
N ASP A 152 -11.34 -6.55 25.53
CA ASP A 152 -11.70 -6.76 26.93
C ASP A 152 -10.48 -7.05 27.84
N ALA A 153 -9.46 -7.75 27.33
CA ALA A 153 -8.25 -8.05 28.11
C ALA A 153 -7.42 -6.81 28.45
N ILE A 154 -7.47 -5.78 27.61
CA ILE A 154 -6.63 -4.58 27.75
C ILE A 154 -7.43 -3.38 28.26
N HIS A 155 -8.66 -3.21 27.77
CA HIS A 155 -9.49 -2.04 28.00
C HIS A 155 -10.71 -2.32 28.90
N GLY A 156 -11.05 -3.60 29.15
CA GLY A 156 -12.22 -3.98 29.94
C GLY A 156 -13.55 -3.57 29.29
N GLU A 157 -13.55 -3.38 27.97
CA GLU A 157 -14.71 -3.01 27.18
C GLU A 157 -14.86 -3.95 25.97
N GLU A 158 -16.11 -4.29 25.63
CA GLU A 158 -16.44 -4.93 24.36
C GLU A 158 -16.98 -3.89 23.38
N ALA A 159 -16.39 -3.80 22.19
CA ALA A 159 -16.85 -2.88 21.14
C ALA A 159 -18.31 -3.13 20.70
N TYR A 160 -18.78 -4.38 20.84
CA TYR A 160 -20.15 -4.78 20.49
C TYR A 160 -20.72 -5.71 21.57
N ALA A 161 -21.59 -5.20 22.43
CA ALA A 161 -22.36 -6.02 23.37
C ALA A 161 -23.50 -6.77 22.63
N LEU A 162 -23.18 -7.86 21.94
CA LEU A 162 -24.16 -8.72 21.26
C LEU A 162 -25.03 -9.53 22.25
N TRP A 163 -24.74 -9.46 23.55
CA TRP A 163 -25.43 -10.21 24.62
C TRP A 163 -26.85 -9.69 24.97
N GLY A 164 -27.48 -8.91 24.09
CA GLY A 164 -28.82 -8.33 24.31
C GLY A 164 -29.97 -8.95 23.52
N ASP A 165 -29.70 -9.66 22.42
CA ASP A 165 -30.74 -10.00 21.43
C ASP A 165 -31.26 -11.45 21.50
N GLY A 166 -30.82 -12.26 22.48
CA GLY A 166 -31.19 -13.68 22.53
C GLY A 166 -31.32 -14.36 23.89
N GLU A 167 -30.77 -13.78 24.97
CA GLU A 167 -30.79 -14.45 26.27
C GLU A 167 -31.95 -13.96 27.14
N LYS A 168 -33.02 -14.75 27.20
CA LYS A 168 -33.96 -14.67 28.31
C LYS A 168 -33.22 -15.10 29.57
N TYR A 169 -33.01 -14.16 30.49
CA TYR A 169 -32.56 -14.47 31.85
C TYR A 169 -33.50 -15.51 32.50
N GLU A 170 -33.11 -16.78 32.54
CA GLU A 170 -33.69 -17.72 33.50
C GLU A 170 -33.13 -17.39 34.88
N SER A 171 -33.88 -16.58 35.63
CA SER A 171 -33.64 -16.39 37.06
C SER A 171 -33.86 -17.72 37.79
N LYS A 172 -32.78 -18.40 38.15
CA LYS A 172 -32.79 -19.66 38.91
C LYS A 172 -32.57 -19.48 40.42
N HIS A 173 -32.82 -18.29 40.96
CA HIS A 173 -32.79 -18.07 42.41
C HIS A 173 -33.97 -17.20 42.82
N ASN A 174 -35.04 -17.87 43.24
CA ASN A 174 -35.91 -17.42 44.33
C ASN A 174 -36.68 -18.64 44.86
N SER A 175 -36.03 -19.39 45.74
CA SER A 175 -36.69 -20.24 46.71
C SER A 175 -36.62 -19.56 48.07
N VAL A 176 -37.68 -18.83 48.42
CA VAL A 176 -38.14 -18.61 49.80
C VAL A 176 -39.64 -18.79 49.82
#